data_AF-A0A920U2R8-F1
#
_entry.id   AF-A0A920U2R8-F1
#
_cell.length_a   1.000
_cell.length_b   1.000
_cell.length_c   1.000
_cell.angle_alpha   90.00
_cell.angle_beta   90.00
_cell.angle_gamma   90.00
#
_symmetry.space_group_name_H-M   'P 1'
#
loop_
_entity.id
_entity.type
_entity.pdbx_description
1 polymer ?
#
loop_
_entity_poly.entity_id
_entity_poly.type
_entity_poly.pdbx_seq_one_letter_code
_entity_poly.pdbx_strand_id
1 'polypeptide(L)'
;MLFLTYEDFLADPLTVIQQVAALLEIGLDPELSEITQQNTGLEFMRKHYRRFDDHLLRRHRDPILGLPADGETLKVSLANTPRHRLSAPVQDLFARRWEETIGRQLGIPDYLTLRKKLGTT
;
A
#
# COMPACT_ATOMS: atom_id res chain seq x y z
N MET A 1 -0.41 -19.00 4.09
CA MET A 1 -0.65 -17.57 4.38
C MET A 1 0.66 -16.84 4.13
N LEU A 2 0.62 -15.72 3.41
CA LEU A 2 1.79 -14.91 3.06
C LEU A 2 1.68 -13.54 3.73
N PHE A 3 2.76 -13.10 4.38
CA PHE A 3 2.88 -11.75 4.92
C PHE A 3 3.81 -10.94 4.03
N LEU A 4 3.39 -9.73 3.69
CA LEU A 4 4.14 -8.80 2.86
C LEU A 4 4.10 -7.42 3.50
N THR A 5 5.19 -6.67 3.39
CA THR A 5 5.18 -5.25 3.71
C THR A 5 5.25 -4.42 2.44
N TYR A 6 4.67 -3.22 2.48
CA TYR A 6 4.72 -2.29 1.35
C TYR A 6 6.17 -1.94 1.00
N GLU A 7 7.03 -1.82 2.01
CA GLU A 7 8.44 -1.52 1.82
C GLU A 7 9.21 -2.65 1.12
N ASP A 8 8.85 -3.91 1.34
CA ASP A 8 9.46 -5.03 0.61
C ASP A 8 9.05 -5.02 -0.86
N PHE A 9 7.77 -4.74 -1.14
CA PHE A 9 7.29 -4.58 -2.51
C PHE A 9 7.99 -3.42 -3.22
N LEU A 10 8.25 -2.30 -2.54
CA LEU A 10 9.00 -1.19 -3.14
C LEU A 10 10.47 -1.54 -3.41
N ALA A 11 11.07 -2.38 -2.58
CA ALA A 11 12.47 -2.78 -2.72
C ALA A 11 12.67 -3.79 -3.86
N ASP A 12 11.78 -4.78 -3.96
CA ASP A 12 11.80 -5.80 -5.01
C ASP A 12 10.37 -6.27 -5.38
N PRO A 13 9.70 -5.56 -6.30
CA PRO A 13 8.35 -5.91 -6.74
C PRO A 13 8.28 -7.32 -7.35
N LEU A 14 9.34 -7.75 -8.05
CA LEU A 14 9.32 -9.01 -8.79
C LEU A 14 9.29 -10.21 -7.83
N THR A 15 10.14 -10.18 -6.80
CA THR A 15 10.15 -11.23 -5.77
C THR A 15 8.78 -11.32 -5.09
N VAL A 16 8.13 -10.19 -4.78
CA VAL A 16 6.80 -10.20 -4.18
C VAL A 16 5.73 -10.75 -5.13
N ILE A 17 5.76 -10.36 -6.42
CA ILE A 17 4.86 -10.91 -7.44
C ILE A 17 5.00 -12.44 -7.53
N GLN A 18 6.24 -12.95 -7.52
CA GLN A 18 6.52 -14.39 -7.53
C GLN A 18 5.99 -15.09 -6.29
N GLN A 19 6.16 -14.50 -5.10
CA GLN A 19 5.62 -15.06 -3.85
C GLN A 19 4.09 -15.14 -3.86
N VAL A 20 3.41 -14.12 -4.38
CA VAL A 20 1.95 -14.11 -4.52
C VAL A 20 1.50 -15.15 -5.54
N ALA A 21 2.16 -15.24 -6.70
CA ALA A 21 1.86 -16.24 -7.71
C ALA A 21 2.03 -17.67 -7.17
N ALA A 22 3.12 -17.93 -6.44
CA ALA A 22 3.38 -19.23 -5.81
C ALA A 22 2.31 -19.59 -4.76
N LEU A 23 1.91 -18.63 -3.91
CA LEU A 23 0.84 -18.86 -2.92
C LEU A 23 -0.49 -19.23 -3.57
N LEU A 24 -0.79 -18.64 -4.73
CA LEU A 24 -2.04 -18.83 -5.47
C LEU A 24 -1.95 -19.93 -6.53
N GLU A 25 -0.82 -20.62 -6.63
CA GLU A 25 -0.56 -21.66 -7.63
C GLU A 25 -0.75 -21.16 -9.08
N ILE A 26 -0.42 -19.89 -9.33
CA ILE A 26 -0.47 -19.26 -10.65
C ILE A 26 0.87 -19.48 -11.35
N GLY A 27 0.84 -20.11 -12.53
CA GLY A 27 2.00 -20.20 -13.41
C GLY A 27 2.39 -18.81 -13.90
N LEU A 28 3.54 -18.30 -13.44
CA LEU A 28 4.03 -16.98 -13.81
C LEU A 28 5.03 -17.10 -14.97
N ASP A 29 4.50 -17.21 -16.18
CA ASP A 29 5.31 -17.17 -17.40
C ASP A 29 5.93 -15.78 -17.62
N PRO A 30 6.94 -15.64 -18.52
CA PRO A 30 7.61 -14.36 -18.73
C PRO A 30 6.69 -13.21 -19.15
N GLU A 31 5.68 -13.50 -19.98
CA GLU A 31 4.74 -12.48 -20.46
C GLU A 31 3.83 -12.00 -19.32
N LEU A 32 3.26 -12.92 -18.55
CA LEU A 32 2.43 -12.59 -17.39
C LEU A 32 3.24 -11.85 -16.32
N SER A 33 4.50 -12.23 -16.11
CA SER A 33 5.41 -11.54 -15.19
C SER A 33 5.62 -10.08 -15.61
N GLU A 34 5.93 -9.85 -16.89
CA GLU A 34 6.16 -8.51 -17.44
C GLU A 34 4.92 -7.63 -17.34
N ILE A 35 3.76 -8.14 -17.77
CA ILE A 35 2.48 -7.42 -17.69
C ILE A 35 2.13 -7.09 -16.24
N THR A 36 2.35 -8.02 -15.32
CA THR A 36 2.06 -7.80 -13.89
C THR A 36 2.98 -6.74 -13.31
N GLN A 37 4.28 -6.78 -13.62
CA GLN A 37 5.24 -5.78 -13.14
C GLN A 37 4.91 -4.39 -13.70
N GLN A 38 4.57 -4.28 -14.98
CA GLN A 38 4.18 -3.02 -15.59
C GLN A 38 2.91 -2.44 -14.93
N ASN A 39 1.87 -3.26 -14.79
CA ASN A 39 0.56 -2.81 -14.30
C ASN A 39 0.54 -2.46 -12.80
N THR A 40 1.48 -2.99 -12.03
CA THR A 40 1.64 -2.70 -10.60
C THR A 40 2.54 -1.49 -10.33
N GLY A 41 3.23 -0.97 -11.36
CA GLY A 41 4.08 0.21 -11.25
C GLY A 41 3.29 1.50 -11.01
N LEU A 42 3.80 2.39 -10.15
CA LEU A 42 3.17 3.68 -9.85
C LEU A 42 2.99 4.56 -11.09
N GLU A 43 3.90 4.50 -12.07
CA GLU A 43 3.77 5.24 -13.32
C GLU A 43 2.53 4.79 -14.09
N PHE A 44 2.36 3.48 -14.27
CA PHE A 44 1.19 2.90 -14.92
C PHE A 44 -0.09 3.27 -14.15
N MET A 45 -0.08 3.09 -12.83
CA MET A 45 -1.24 3.40 -12.00
C MET A 45 -1.65 4.88 -12.08
N ARG A 46 -0.68 5.81 -12.13
CA ARG A 46 -0.94 7.25 -12.31
C ARG A 46 -1.49 7.55 -13.69
N LYS A 47 -0.88 7.00 -14.75
CA LYS A 47 -1.34 7.17 -16.14
C LYS A 47 -2.79 6.66 -16.31
N HIS A 48 -3.15 5.63 -15.56
CA HIS A 48 -4.47 5.01 -15.59
C HIS A 48 -5.29 5.24 -14.32
N TYR A 49 -5.13 6.39 -13.64
CA TYR A 49 -5.70 6.65 -12.30
C TYR A 49 -7.21 6.39 -12.18
N ARG A 50 -7.98 6.61 -13.27
CA ARG A 50 -9.43 6.35 -13.30
C ARG A 50 -9.80 4.88 -13.08
N ARG A 51 -8.87 3.94 -13.29
CA ARG A 51 -9.06 2.53 -12.93
C ARG A 51 -9.04 2.28 -11.41
N PHE A 52 -8.52 3.25 -10.65
CA PHE A 52 -8.25 3.12 -9.21
C PHE A 52 -9.01 4.13 -8.35
N ASP A 53 -9.52 5.22 -8.91
CA ASP A 53 -10.26 6.25 -8.16
C ASP A 53 -11.68 5.81 -7.75
N ASP A 54 -12.44 6.71 -7.15
CA ASP A 54 -13.81 6.46 -6.68
C ASP A 54 -14.91 6.96 -7.63
N HIS A 55 -14.62 7.26 -8.89
CA HIS A 55 -15.59 7.94 -9.78
C HIS A 55 -16.95 7.21 -9.87
N LEU A 56 -16.94 5.87 -9.90
CA LEU A 56 -18.16 5.05 -9.92
C LEU A 56 -18.97 5.18 -8.62
N LEU A 57 -18.29 5.08 -7.46
CA LEU A 57 -18.93 5.21 -6.16
C LEU A 57 -19.48 6.63 -5.95
N ARG A 58 -18.68 7.63 -6.30
CA ARG A 58 -19.00 9.05 -6.14
C ARG A 58 -20.19 9.47 -6.98
N ARG A 59 -20.30 8.97 -8.22
CA ARG A 59 -21.46 9.21 -9.09
C ARG A 59 -22.79 8.89 -8.40
N HIS A 60 -22.81 7.89 -7.51
CA HIS A 60 -24.02 7.48 -6.80
C HIS A 60 -24.12 8.09 -5.40
N ARG A 61 -23.01 8.13 -4.66
CA ARG A 61 -22.97 8.58 -3.26
C ARG A 61 -23.08 10.09 -3.11
N ASP A 62 -22.36 10.85 -3.94
CA ASP A 62 -22.18 12.28 -3.72
C ASP A 62 -23.50 13.08 -3.82
N PRO A 63 -24.41 12.79 -4.77
CA PRO A 63 -25.73 13.43 -4.78
C PRO A 63 -26.58 13.14 -3.54
N ILE A 64 -26.49 11.92 -2.99
CA ILE A 64 -27.23 11.51 -1.79
C ILE A 64 -26.72 12.26 -0.55
N LEU A 65 -25.42 12.51 -0.47
CA LEU A 65 -24.77 13.20 0.64
C LEU A 65 -24.72 14.73 0.47
N GLY A 66 -25.25 15.28 -0.63
CA GLY A 66 -25.15 16.70 -0.93
C GLY A 66 -23.72 17.19 -1.15
N LEU A 67 -22.81 16.30 -1.60
CA LEU A 67 -21.42 16.65 -1.88
C LEU A 67 -21.29 17.34 -3.25
N PRO A 68 -20.33 18.26 -3.40
CA PRO A 68 -20.12 18.98 -4.65
C PRO A 68 -19.66 18.04 -5.78
N ALA A 69 -20.19 18.26 -6.98
CA ALA A 69 -19.97 17.41 -8.14
C ALA A 69 -18.52 17.45 -8.66
N ASP A 70 -17.78 18.52 -8.35
CA ASP A 70 -16.40 18.79 -8.78
C ASP A 70 -15.36 18.44 -7.71
N GLY A 71 -15.76 17.82 -6.58
CA GLY A 71 -14.78 17.26 -5.65
C GLY A 71 -13.86 16.30 -6.40
N GLU A 72 -12.56 16.32 -6.12
CA GLU A 72 -11.61 15.35 -6.67
C GLU A 72 -10.84 14.69 -5.54
N THR A 73 -10.78 13.36 -5.58
CA THR A 73 -9.96 12.56 -4.67
C THR A 73 -9.20 11.55 -5.50
N LEU A 74 -7.88 11.56 -5.38
CA LEU A 74 -7.00 10.59 -6.06
C LEU A 74 -6.54 9.54 -5.05
N LYS A 75 -6.79 8.26 -5.35
CA LYS A 75 -6.22 7.15 -4.56
C LYS A 75 -4.75 6.89 -4.88
N VAL A 76 -4.33 7.29 -6.07
CA VAL A 76 -2.93 7.23 -6.50
C VAL A 76 -2.37 8.64 -6.45
N SER A 77 -1.43 8.88 -5.53
CA SER A 77 -0.78 10.19 -5.40
C SER A 77 -0.18 10.65 -6.73
N LEU A 78 -0.29 11.95 -7.02
CA LEU A 78 0.37 12.55 -8.18
C LEU A 78 1.88 12.41 -8.07
N ALA A 79 2.57 12.56 -9.21
CA ALA A 79 4.01 12.73 -9.18
C ALA A 79 4.36 13.95 -8.31
N ASN A 80 5.40 13.85 -7.50
CA ASN A 80 5.92 14.92 -6.64
C ASN A 80 4.95 15.44 -5.57
N THR A 81 3.93 14.68 -5.16
CA THR A 81 3.14 15.04 -3.96
C THR A 81 4.07 15.17 -2.75
N PRO A 82 4.06 16.31 -2.03
CA PRO A 82 4.93 16.54 -0.89
C PRO A 82 4.72 15.46 0.19
N ARG A 83 5.81 14.84 0.63
CA ARG A 83 5.78 13.95 1.79
C ARG A 83 5.98 14.77 3.05
N HIS A 84 4.90 15.03 3.76
CA HIS A 84 4.97 15.63 5.09
C HIS A 84 5.48 14.60 6.09
N ARG A 85 6.48 14.98 6.88
CA ARG A 85 6.91 14.20 8.03
C ARG A 85 6.16 14.67 9.26
N LEU A 86 5.73 13.72 10.07
CA LEU A 86 5.18 14.04 11.39
C LEU A 86 6.26 14.69 12.25
N SER A 87 5.87 15.64 13.11
CA SER A 87 6.80 16.25 14.07
C SER A 87 7.28 15.21 15.09
N ALA A 88 8.44 15.42 15.71
CA ALA A 88 8.98 14.50 16.70
C ALA A 88 7.99 14.18 17.85
N PRO A 89 7.27 15.17 18.44
CA PRO A 89 6.28 14.88 19.48
C PRO A 89 5.15 13.95 19.01
N VAL A 90 4.74 14.06 17.75
CA VAL A 90 3.69 13.18 17.20
C VAL A 90 4.25 11.77 16.97
N GLN A 91 5.49 11.65 16.48
CA GLN A 91 6.15 10.34 16.34
C GLN A 91 6.26 9.62 17.69
N ASP A 92 6.58 10.33 18.77
CA ASP A 92 6.64 9.77 20.13
C ASP A 92 5.27 9.24 20.59
N LEU A 93 4.17 9.93 20.25
CA LEU A 93 2.82 9.45 20.56
C LEU A 93 2.51 8.13 19.83
N PHE A 94 2.90 8.00 18.56
CA PHE A 94 2.75 6.74 17.81
C PHE A 94 3.62 5.62 18.41
N ALA A 95 4.87 5.92 18.80
CA ALA A 95 5.75 4.93 19.42
C ALA A 95 5.20 4.41 20.75
N ARG A 96 4.67 5.30 21.62
CA ARG A 96 3.99 4.91 22.86
C ARG A 96 2.76 4.06 22.59
N ARG A 97 1.93 4.48 21.62
CA ARG A 97 0.73 3.72 21.25
C ARG A 97 1.08 2.33 20.74
N TRP A 98 2.17 2.19 19.97
CA TRP A 98 2.68 0.91 19.52
C TRP A 98 3.12 0.04 20.70
N GLU A 99 3.94 0.57 21.61
CA GLU A 99 4.42 -0.12 22.80
C GLU A 99 3.25 -0.65 23.65
N GLU A 100 2.25 0.19 23.93
CA GLU A 100 1.07 -0.18 24.72
C GLU A 100 0.19 -1.26 24.08
N THR A 101 0.23 -1.39 22.75
CA THR A 101 -0.57 -2.37 22.00
C THR A 101 0.29 -3.53 21.53
N ILE A 102 0.91 -3.39 20.37
CA ILE A 102 1.66 -4.41 19.67
C ILE A 102 2.90 -4.83 20.48
N GLY A 103 3.59 -3.85 21.09
CA GLY A 103 4.76 -4.09 21.93
C GLY A 103 4.47 -5.04 23.08
N ARG A 104 3.58 -4.64 23.99
CA ARG A 104 3.25 -5.42 25.19
C ARG A 104 2.46 -6.69 24.89
N GLN A 105 1.55 -6.67 23.92
CA GLN A 105 0.71 -7.84 23.64
C GLN A 105 1.43 -8.93 22.83
N LEU A 106 2.31 -8.54 21.90
CA LEU A 106 2.95 -9.46 20.96
C LEU A 106 4.47 -9.58 21.15
N GLY A 107 5.07 -8.78 22.04
CA GLY A 107 6.52 -8.76 22.25
C GLY A 107 7.30 -8.15 21.07
N ILE A 108 6.67 -7.26 20.30
CA ILE A 108 7.26 -6.65 19.09
C ILE A 108 7.48 -5.16 19.32
N PRO A 109 8.71 -4.71 19.64
CA PRO A 109 8.97 -3.37 20.18
C PRO A 109 8.70 -2.24 19.20
N ASP A 110 8.83 -2.48 17.89
CA ASP A 110 8.61 -1.48 16.84
C ASP A 110 8.25 -2.13 15.49
N TYR A 111 7.84 -1.30 14.53
CA TYR A 111 7.49 -1.74 13.18
C TYR A 111 8.68 -2.35 12.42
N LEU A 112 9.91 -1.88 12.66
CA LEU A 112 11.09 -2.43 11.99
C LEU A 112 11.35 -3.88 12.43
N THR A 113 11.15 -4.17 13.71
CA THR A 113 11.24 -5.51 14.28
C THR A 113 10.11 -6.39 13.77
N LEU A 114 8.89 -5.85 13.63
CA LEU A 114 7.80 -6.56 12.95
C LEU A 114 8.22 -6.94 11.53
N ARG A 115 8.68 -5.98 10.72
CA ARG A 115 9.10 -6.21 9.34
C ARG A 115 10.20 -7.26 9.24
N LYS A 116 11.19 -7.24 10.15
CA LYS A 116 12.22 -8.29 10.22
C LYS A 116 11.68 -9.67 10.58
N LYS A 117 10.63 -9.74 11.42
CA LYS A 117 9.97 -11.01 11.78
C LYS A 117 9.07 -11.54 10.66
N LEU A 118 8.49 -10.64 9.85
CA LEU A 118 7.64 -10.98 8.71
C LEU A 118 8.46 -11.29 7.45
N GLY A 119 9.60 -10.63 7.28
CA GLY A 119 10.56 -10.89 6.22
C GLY A 119 11.14 -12.28 6.39
N THR A 120 10.77 -13.18 5.50
CA THR A 120 11.39 -14.49 5.36
C THR A 120 12.84 -14.30 4.95
N THR A 121 13.76 -14.95 5.65
CA THR A 121 15.18 -15.14 5.28
C THR A 121 15.34 -15.56 3.82
#